data_AF-A0A9X5YWL1-F1
#
_entry.id   AF-A0A9X5YWL1-F1
#
_cell.length_a   1.000
_cell.length_b   1.000
_cell.length_c   1.000
_cell.angle_alpha   90.00
_cell.angle_beta   90.00
_cell.angle_gamma   90.00
#
_symmetry.space_group_name_H-M   'P 1'
#
loop_
_entity.id
_entity.type
_entity.pdbx_description
1 polymer ?
#
loop_
_entity_poly.entity_id
_entity_poly.type
_entity_poly.pdbx_seq_one_letter_code
_entity_poly.pdbx_strand_id
1 'polypeptide(L)'
;MASPALDLDDDDDDDEHSVGIRDLSHHTSQVLGRVRAGERIVITDRGEPVAMMVPLRRSTWIRPAAGYVNSGDPGWAAQAAEELTGFGE
;
A
#
# COMPACT_ATOMS: atom_id res chain seq x y z
N MET A 1 6.65 -32.26 14.79
CA MET A 1 6.85 -30.81 14.59
C MET A 1 7.06 -30.56 13.11
N ALA A 2 5.98 -30.55 12.33
CA ALA A 2 6.01 -30.14 10.94
C ALA A 2 5.21 -28.84 10.88
N SER A 3 5.86 -27.75 10.47
CA SER A 3 5.19 -26.49 10.17
C SER A 3 4.12 -26.75 9.10
N PRO A 4 2.85 -26.37 9.31
CA PRO A 4 1.87 -26.45 8.24
C PRO A 4 2.30 -25.49 7.13
N ALA A 5 2.34 -26.03 5.91
CA ALA A 5 2.58 -25.27 4.69
C ALA A 5 1.54 -24.15 4.60
N LEU A 6 2.00 -23.00 4.11
CA LEU A 6 1.15 -21.86 3.82
C LEU A 6 0.14 -22.28 2.75
N ASP A 7 -1.15 -22.28 3.10
CA ASP A 7 -2.26 -22.16 2.15
C ASP A 7 -1.97 -20.93 1.28
N LEU A 8 -1.62 -21.17 0.02
CA LEU A 8 -1.47 -20.17 -1.03
C LEU A 8 -2.70 -20.33 -1.93
N ASP A 9 -3.86 -20.02 -1.36
CA ASP A 9 -5.15 -19.98 -2.07
C ASP A 9 -5.78 -18.59 -1.85
N ASP A 10 -5.01 -17.52 -2.06
CA ASP A 10 -5.49 -16.11 -2.01
C ASP A 10 -5.57 -15.48 -3.42
N ASP A 11 -5.31 -16.25 -4.49
CA ASP A 11 -5.34 -15.75 -5.88
C ASP A 11 -6.76 -15.76 -6.51
N ASP A 12 -7.74 -16.46 -5.91
CA ASP A 12 -9.12 -16.56 -6.44
C ASP A 12 -10.05 -15.42 -5.96
N ASP A 13 -9.68 -14.69 -4.89
CA ASP A 13 -10.44 -13.52 -4.38
C ASP A 13 -10.27 -12.27 -5.27
N ASP A 14 -9.24 -12.21 -6.12
CA ASP A 14 -8.95 -11.04 -6.96
C ASP A 14 -9.99 -10.85 -8.09
N ASP A 15 -10.64 -11.92 -8.57
CA ASP A 15 -11.64 -11.85 -9.64
C ASP A 15 -12.94 -11.16 -9.17
N GLU A 16 -13.41 -11.42 -7.94
CA GLU A 16 -14.63 -10.80 -7.38
C GLU A 16 -14.43 -9.30 -7.07
N HIS A 17 -13.17 -8.89 -6.92
CA HIS A 17 -12.76 -7.51 -6.65
C HIS A 17 -12.11 -6.82 -7.86
N SER A 18 -12.26 -7.36 -9.08
CA SER A 18 -11.69 -6.78 -10.29
C SER A 18 -12.68 -5.88 -11.06
N VAL A 19 -12.16 -4.82 -11.70
CA VAL A 19 -12.92 -3.93 -12.59
C VAL A 19 -12.07 -3.57 -13.82
N GLY A 20 -12.62 -3.75 -15.01
CA GLY A 20 -11.94 -3.35 -16.25
C GLY A 20 -11.83 -1.83 -16.41
N ILE A 21 -10.79 -1.34 -17.09
CA ILE A 21 -10.59 0.12 -17.34
C ILE A 21 -11.83 0.78 -17.97
N ARG A 22 -12.53 0.08 -18.86
CA ARG A 22 -13.76 0.58 -19.51
C ARG A 22 -14.92 0.72 -18.52
N ASP A 23 -15.12 -0.27 -17.66
CA ASP A 23 -16.15 -0.21 -16.62
C ASP A 23 -15.82 0.84 -15.56
N LEU A 24 -14.54 0.96 -15.20
CA LEU A 24 -14.06 2.02 -14.33
C LEU A 24 -14.41 3.40 -14.92
N SER A 25 -14.18 3.65 -16.20
CA SER A 25 -14.44 4.98 -16.78
C SER A 25 -15.93 5.34 -16.84
N HIS A 26 -16.81 4.35 -17.08
CA HIS A 26 -18.26 4.55 -17.14
C HIS A 26 -18.89 4.66 -15.75
N HIS A 27 -18.34 3.96 -14.75
CA HIS A 27 -18.92 3.84 -13.41
C HIS A 27 -18.00 4.39 -12.30
N THR A 28 -17.11 5.33 -12.62
CA THR A 28 -16.05 5.84 -11.73
C THR A 28 -16.56 6.16 -10.33
N SER A 29 -17.67 6.90 -10.22
CA SER A 29 -18.23 7.32 -8.93
C SER A 29 -18.67 6.14 -8.06
N GLN A 30 -19.26 5.11 -8.67
CA GLN A 30 -19.72 3.92 -7.97
C GLN A 30 -18.52 3.10 -7.47
N VAL A 31 -17.53 2.89 -8.34
CA VAL A 31 -16.30 2.17 -8.00
C VAL A 31 -15.54 2.88 -6.88
N LEU A 32 -15.40 4.22 -6.97
CA LEU A 32 -14.81 5.01 -5.88
C LEU A 32 -15.65 4.94 -4.59
N GLY A 33 -16.98 4.82 -4.68
CA GLY A 33 -17.85 4.61 -3.54
C GLY A 33 -17.53 3.31 -2.79
N ARG A 34 -17.36 2.21 -3.52
CA ARG A 34 -16.90 0.91 -2.99
C ARG A 34 -15.55 1.02 -2.30
N VAL A 35 -14.56 1.63 -2.99
CA VAL A 35 -13.22 1.84 -2.41
C VAL A 35 -13.29 2.67 -1.12
N ARG A 36 -14.10 3.75 -1.11
CA ARG A 36 -14.30 4.57 0.11
C ARG A 36 -14.95 3.80 1.26
N ALA A 37 -15.82 2.83 0.96
CA ALA A 37 -16.43 1.96 1.96
C ALA A 37 -15.42 0.97 2.57
N GLY A 38 -14.24 0.83 1.98
CA GLY A 38 -13.15 0.01 2.50
C GLY A 38 -12.71 -1.10 1.55
N GLU A 39 -13.36 -1.24 0.41
CA GLU A 39 -13.06 -2.30 -0.56
C GLU A 39 -11.75 -2.04 -1.31
N ARG A 40 -10.99 -3.10 -1.56
CA ARG A 40 -9.78 -3.08 -2.39
C ARG A 40 -10.18 -3.60 -3.76
N ILE A 41 -9.85 -2.88 -4.83
CA ILE A 41 -10.30 -3.22 -6.18
C ILE A 41 -9.11 -3.29 -7.12
N VAL A 42 -8.96 -4.40 -7.83
CA VAL A 42 -7.98 -4.55 -8.92
C VAL A 42 -8.55 -3.94 -10.19
N ILE A 43 -7.73 -3.15 -10.89
CA ILE A 43 -8.08 -2.61 -12.20
C ILE A 43 -7.38 -3.43 -13.27
N THR A 44 -8.16 -3.89 -14.25
CA THR A 44 -7.64 -4.71 -15.36
C THR A 44 -7.75 -4.00 -16.71
N ASP A 45 -6.81 -4.26 -17.62
CA ASP A 45 -6.94 -3.97 -19.04
C ASP A 45 -7.03 -5.29 -19.81
N ARG A 46 -8.16 -5.55 -20.47
CA ARG A 46 -8.41 -6.79 -21.21
C ARG A 46 -8.14 -8.06 -20.38
N GLY A 47 -8.49 -8.03 -19.10
CA GLY A 47 -8.30 -9.16 -18.17
C GLY A 47 -6.94 -9.18 -17.49
N GLU A 48 -5.98 -8.34 -17.90
CA GLU A 48 -4.67 -8.27 -17.26
C GLU A 48 -4.68 -7.22 -16.13
N PRO A 49 -4.29 -7.55 -14.89
CA PRO A 49 -4.15 -6.59 -13.81
C PRO A 49 -3.13 -5.49 -14.13
N VAL A 50 -3.52 -4.22 -13.96
CA VAL A 50 -2.64 -3.06 -14.25
C VAL A 50 -2.52 -2.08 -13.09
N ALA A 51 -3.46 -2.10 -12.13
CA ALA A 51 -3.42 -1.26 -10.95
C ALA A 51 -4.30 -1.83 -9.82
N MET A 52 -4.16 -1.30 -8.61
CA MET A 52 -5.05 -1.57 -7.49
C MET A 52 -5.49 -0.24 -6.85
N MET A 53 -6.79 -0.10 -6.59
CA MET A 53 -7.33 1.00 -5.80
C MET A 53 -7.63 0.53 -4.39
N VAL A 54 -7.09 1.26 -3.42
CA VAL A 54 -7.27 0.96 -1.99
C VAL A 54 -7.80 2.19 -1.25
N PRO A 55 -8.61 1.99 -0.19
CA PRO A 55 -9.03 3.08 0.68
C PRO A 55 -7.84 3.77 1.32
N LEU A 56 -7.75 5.08 1.16
CA LEU A 56 -6.80 5.87 1.93
C LEU A 56 -7.26 5.92 3.39
N ARG A 57 -6.47 5.30 4.29
CA ARG A 57 -6.62 5.54 5.73
C ARG A 57 -6.21 6.98 5.97
N ARG A 58 -7.12 7.81 6.49
CA ARG A 58 -6.77 9.14 6.96
C ARG A 58 -5.90 8.97 8.19
N SER A 59 -4.58 8.84 8.01
CA SER A 59 -3.67 8.92 9.15
C SER A 59 -3.90 10.29 9.76
N THR A 60 -4.18 10.33 11.06
CA THR A 60 -3.94 11.57 11.77
C THR A 60 -2.44 11.77 11.63
N TRP A 61 -2.05 12.69 10.76
CA TRP A 61 -0.64 13.03 10.61
C TRP A 61 -0.23 13.65 11.93
N ILE A 62 0.28 12.83 12.86
CA ILE A 62 1.02 13.32 14.00
C ILE A 62 2.24 13.95 13.36
N ARG A 63 2.28 15.29 13.31
CA ARG A 63 3.51 16.00 12.94
C ARG A 63 4.55 15.56 13.97
N PRO A 64 5.53 14.74 13.60
CA PRO A 64 6.58 14.45 14.54
C PRO A 64 7.40 15.72 14.71
N ALA A 65 7.77 16.04 15.94
CA ALA A 65 8.54 17.24 16.26
C ALA A 65 9.98 17.21 15.70
N ALA A 66 10.41 16.09 15.13
CA ALA A 66 11.70 15.93 14.48
C ALA A 66 11.52 15.10 13.20
N GLY A 67 12.24 15.45 12.14
CA GLY A 67 12.06 14.96 10.78
C GLY A 67 12.00 13.43 10.64
N TYR A 68 11.03 12.96 9.88
CA TYR A 68 10.95 11.56 9.45
C TYR A 68 11.46 11.44 8.03
N VAL A 69 12.44 10.56 7.83
CA VAL A 69 12.63 9.85 6.57
C VAL A 69 12.04 8.45 6.73
N ASN A 70 11.18 8.06 5.81
CA ASN A 70 10.55 6.74 5.76
C ASN A 70 11.49 5.75 5.04
N SER A 71 12.66 5.50 5.62
CA SER A 71 13.43 4.31 5.29
C SER A 71 13.24 3.38 6.48
N GLY A 72 12.55 2.26 6.29
CA GLY A 72 12.29 1.25 7.33
C GLY A 72 13.55 0.52 7.82
N ASP A 73 14.69 1.20 7.89
CA ASP A 73 15.94 0.70 8.43
C ASP A 73 16.12 1.26 9.86
N PRO A 74 15.95 0.43 10.90
CA PRO A 74 16.12 0.84 12.29
C PRO A 74 17.58 1.10 12.69
N GLY A 75 18.57 0.74 11.85
CA GLY A 75 20.00 0.95 12.11
C GLY A 75 20.55 2.29 11.61
N TRP A 76 19.88 2.92 10.63
CA TRP A 76 20.36 4.17 10.03
C TRP A 76 20.39 5.35 11.02
N ALA A 77 19.42 5.44 11.93
CA ALA A 77 19.37 6.52 12.91
C ALA A 77 20.57 6.50 13.86
N ALA A 78 21.05 5.31 14.22
CA ALA A 78 22.25 5.16 15.05
C ALA A 78 23.51 5.56 14.29
N GLN A 79 23.60 5.18 13.00
CA GLN A 79 24.76 5.46 12.16
C GLN A 79 24.85 6.94 11.75
N ALA A 80 23.71 7.57 11.42
CA ALA A 80 23.64 8.98 11.10
C ALA A 80 24.00 9.87 12.31
N ALA A 81 23.64 9.46 13.53
CA ALA A 81 24.06 10.17 14.73
C ALA A 81 25.59 10.10 14.92
N GLU A 82 26.21 8.99 14.55
CA GLU A 82 27.68 8.84 14.59
C GLU A 82 28.37 9.70 13.52
N GLU A 83 27.85 9.71 12.29
CA GLU A 83 28.43 10.51 11.19
C GLU A 83 28.29 12.03 11.39
N LEU A 84 27.21 12.48 12.03
CA LEU A 84 26.98 13.89 12.32
C LEU A 84 27.89 14.46 13.42
N THR A 85 28.59 13.60 14.19
CA THR A 85 29.59 14.07 15.16
C THR A 85 30.93 14.46 14.52
N GLY A 86 31.16 14.13 13.24
CA GLY A 86 32.42 14.41 12.53
C GLY A 86 32.42 15.65 11.63
N PHE A 87 31.27 16.30 11.41
CA PHE A 87 31.20 17.52 10.60
C PHE A 87 31.39 18.76 11.48
N GLY A 88 32.64 19.01 11.87
CA GLY A 88 32.98 20.17 12.69
C GLY A 88 34.42 20.22 13.15
N GLU A 89 35.38 20.07 12.24
CA GLU A 89 36.77 20.53 12.42
C GLU A 89 37.19 21.41 11.25
#